data_AF-B9TK10-F1
#
_entry.id   AF-B9TK10-F1
#
_cell.length_a   1.000
_cell.length_b   1.000
_cell.length_c   1.000
_cell.angle_alpha   90.00
_cell.angle_beta   90.00
_cell.angle_gamma   90.00
#
_symmetry.space_group_name_H-M   'P 1'
#
loop_
_entity.id
_entity.type
_entity.pdbx_description
1 polymer ?
#
loop_
_entity_poly.entity_id
_entity_poly.type
_entity_poly.pdbx_seq_one_letter_code
_entity_poly.pdbx_strand_id
1 'polypeptide(L)'
;PNLAHVHQLCNGRHELLYHPASRRDIQRDNDAVRRARTLARLDMYSELPEGPACPWNVPGISENDRCDNSILFALERDAAHVLVTEDRGLHRKAIARNLGSRVYFIQTIEDLLSRLHEPAAVELPDIVDVELNELTPHLAGAFFDSLRDGYAGFDGWYRAKAREGRHAWIYRHGPANDLSAICIYTVQTDEVCNDAGDELAGRALKLCTFKVGELVRGRKIGELFLKMAFRYATANACEHVFIDVQESNDPDQSHPELVALLVDFGFERMGTHNGDSVFVKRHPIAPPVADLRAADPFDYTRRFYPHFRSDLAIRKFIIPIKPPYHRVLFPDCPGNEDQRPNGHGEH
;
A
#
# COMPACT_ATOMS: atom_id res chain seq x y z
N PRO A 1 -8.63 -22.63 6.89
CA PRO A 1 -8.90 -21.44 6.05
C PRO A 1 -9.89 -20.50 6.75
N ASN A 2 -9.49 -19.25 7.00
CA ASN A 2 -10.25 -18.32 7.82
C ASN A 2 -11.15 -17.42 6.96
N LEU A 3 -12.36 -17.90 6.66
CA LEU A 3 -13.37 -17.10 5.94
C LEU A 3 -13.66 -15.74 6.58
N ALA A 4 -13.34 -15.55 7.87
CA ALA A 4 -13.58 -14.29 8.58
C ALA A 4 -12.77 -13.12 8.00
N HIS A 5 -11.51 -13.34 7.60
CA HIS A 5 -10.68 -12.27 7.01
C HIS A 5 -11.18 -11.89 5.62
N VAL A 6 -11.55 -12.88 4.79
CA VAL A 6 -12.21 -12.64 3.49
C VAL A 6 -13.51 -11.84 3.67
N HIS A 7 -14.33 -12.18 4.67
CA HIS A 7 -15.53 -11.39 5.02
C HIS A 7 -15.21 -9.95 5.36
N GLN A 8 -14.19 -9.72 6.18
CA GLN A 8 -13.74 -8.38 6.55
C GLN A 8 -13.28 -7.57 5.34
N LEU A 9 -12.50 -8.17 4.43
CA LEU A 9 -12.02 -7.53 3.20
C LEU A 9 -13.16 -7.21 2.21
N CYS A 10 -14.22 -8.03 2.20
CA CYS A 10 -15.38 -7.81 1.36
C CYS A 10 -16.38 -6.79 1.93
N ASN A 11 -16.37 -6.55 3.24
CA ASN A 11 -17.39 -5.77 3.92
C ASN A 11 -17.51 -4.34 3.33
N GLY A 12 -18.69 -3.99 2.82
CA GLY A 12 -18.98 -2.68 2.23
C GLY A 12 -18.36 -2.41 0.85
N ARG A 13 -17.60 -3.36 0.27
CA ARG A 13 -16.91 -3.21 -1.03
C ARG A 13 -17.29 -4.28 -2.05
N HIS A 14 -17.62 -5.49 -1.58
CA HIS A 14 -17.98 -6.64 -2.39
C HIS A 14 -19.23 -7.29 -1.83
N GLU A 15 -20.16 -7.69 -2.71
CA GLU A 15 -21.35 -8.43 -2.31
C GLU A 15 -21.05 -9.92 -2.26
N LEU A 16 -21.36 -10.56 -1.12
CA LEU A 16 -21.17 -11.98 -0.92
C LEU A 16 -22.51 -12.69 -1.14
N LEU A 17 -22.53 -13.58 -2.14
CA LEU A 17 -23.74 -14.25 -2.63
C LEU A 17 -23.65 -15.76 -2.43
N TYR A 18 -24.79 -16.43 -2.29
CA TYR A 18 -24.88 -17.89 -2.37
C TYR A 18 -25.94 -18.35 -3.38
N HIS A 19 -25.70 -19.49 -4.03
CA HIS A 19 -26.65 -20.07 -4.96
C HIS A 19 -27.64 -21.01 -4.23
N PRO A 20 -28.94 -21.06 -4.58
CA PRO A 20 -29.93 -21.92 -3.93
C PRO A 20 -29.58 -23.41 -3.95
N ALA A 21 -28.85 -23.86 -4.98
CA ALA A 21 -28.34 -25.23 -5.07
C ALA A 21 -27.35 -25.58 -3.93
N SER A 22 -26.57 -24.62 -3.43
CA SER A 22 -25.69 -24.82 -2.27
C SER A 22 -26.50 -25.10 -1.00
N ARG A 23 -27.65 -24.43 -0.83
CA ARG A 23 -28.56 -24.69 0.29
C ARG A 23 -29.16 -26.10 0.22
N ARG A 24 -29.58 -26.55 -0.97
CA ARG A 24 -30.07 -27.91 -1.21
C ARG A 24 -28.99 -28.96 -0.95
N ASP A 25 -27.75 -28.67 -1.29
CA ASP A 25 -26.62 -29.55 -1.00
C ASP A 25 -26.36 -29.67 0.52
N ILE A 26 -26.29 -28.55 1.22
CA ILE A 26 -26.06 -28.51 2.68
C ILE A 26 -27.19 -29.19 3.45
N GLN A 27 -28.45 -29.08 3.00
CA GLN A 27 -29.59 -29.72 3.68
C GLN A 27 -29.51 -31.26 3.67
N ARG A 28 -28.86 -31.83 2.66
CA ARG A 28 -28.66 -33.28 2.47
C ARG A 28 -27.46 -33.84 3.25
N ASP A 29 -26.78 -33.00 4.03
CA ASP A 29 -25.71 -33.42 4.92
C ASP A 29 -26.23 -34.32 6.05
N ASN A 30 -25.64 -35.50 6.19
CA ASN A 30 -25.99 -36.49 7.21
C ASN A 30 -25.56 -36.07 8.64
N ASP A 31 -24.62 -35.14 8.76
CA ASP A 31 -24.17 -34.61 10.05
C ASP A 31 -25.02 -33.39 10.46
N ALA A 32 -25.93 -33.60 11.41
CA ALA A 32 -26.85 -32.58 11.88
C ALA A 32 -26.15 -31.35 12.49
N VAL A 33 -25.00 -31.53 13.15
CA VAL A 33 -24.25 -30.45 13.79
C VAL A 33 -23.52 -29.62 12.73
N ARG A 34 -22.88 -30.30 11.76
CA ARG A 34 -22.20 -29.63 10.63
C ARG A 34 -23.19 -28.88 9.75
N ARG A 35 -24.36 -29.47 9.50
CA ARG A 35 -25.45 -28.86 8.73
C ARG A 35 -25.95 -27.57 9.37
N ALA A 36 -26.30 -27.61 10.65
CA ALA A 36 -26.81 -26.44 11.37
C ALA A 36 -25.79 -25.28 11.37
N ARG A 37 -24.51 -25.59 11.62
CA ARG A 37 -23.43 -24.58 11.61
C ARG A 37 -23.23 -23.95 10.23
N THR A 38 -23.36 -24.74 9.16
CA THR A 38 -23.12 -24.25 7.79
C THR A 38 -24.31 -23.44 7.29
N LEU A 39 -25.54 -23.83 7.62
CA LEU A 39 -26.75 -23.05 7.33
C LEU A 39 -26.75 -21.69 8.03
N ALA A 40 -26.41 -21.64 9.32
CA ALA A 40 -26.33 -20.38 10.06
C ALA A 40 -25.29 -19.39 9.47
N ARG A 41 -24.23 -19.91 8.83
CA ARG A 41 -23.26 -19.08 8.10
C ARG A 41 -23.78 -18.64 6.74
N LEU A 42 -24.66 -19.43 6.13
CA LEU A 42 -25.25 -19.13 4.82
C LEU A 42 -26.15 -17.89 4.90
N ASP A 43 -26.83 -17.71 6.03
CA ASP A 43 -27.71 -16.56 6.30
C ASP A 43 -26.97 -15.21 6.37
N MET A 44 -25.62 -15.21 6.41
CA MET A 44 -24.82 -13.98 6.32
C MET A 44 -24.62 -13.49 4.87
N TYR A 45 -25.05 -14.27 3.87
CA TYR A 45 -24.89 -13.97 2.45
C TYR A 45 -26.25 -13.72 1.80
N SER A 46 -26.28 -12.94 0.71
CA SER A 46 -27.52 -12.75 -0.05
C SER A 46 -27.77 -13.95 -0.97
N GLU A 47 -29.04 -14.37 -1.08
CA GLU A 47 -29.43 -15.46 -1.99
C GLU A 47 -29.50 -14.96 -3.43
N LEU A 48 -28.81 -15.66 -4.33
CA LEU A 48 -28.90 -15.44 -5.77
C LEU A 48 -30.23 -15.99 -6.33
N PRO A 49 -30.92 -15.30 -7.26
CA PRO A 49 -32.07 -15.88 -7.95
C PRO A 49 -31.70 -17.20 -8.66
N GLU A 50 -32.53 -18.23 -8.50
CA GLU A 50 -32.25 -19.60 -9.00
C GLU A 50 -32.05 -19.67 -10.53
N GLY A 51 -32.72 -18.79 -11.28
CA GLY A 51 -32.56 -18.69 -12.73
C GLY A 51 -33.15 -19.88 -13.51
N PRO A 52 -32.85 -19.97 -14.82
CA PRO A 52 -33.29 -21.04 -15.69
C PRO A 52 -32.57 -22.36 -15.41
N ALA A 53 -33.24 -23.47 -15.74
CA ALA A 53 -32.68 -24.80 -15.57
C ALA A 53 -31.37 -24.97 -16.35
N CYS A 54 -30.37 -25.56 -15.69
CA CYS A 54 -29.07 -25.82 -16.30
C CYS A 54 -29.20 -26.89 -17.42
N PRO A 55 -28.81 -26.57 -18.67
CA PRO A 55 -28.92 -27.47 -19.81
C PRO A 55 -27.91 -28.63 -19.76
N TRP A 56 -26.91 -28.56 -18.87
CA TRP A 56 -25.90 -29.61 -18.70
C TRP A 56 -26.42 -30.82 -17.92
N ASN A 57 -27.64 -30.72 -17.38
CA ASN A 57 -28.22 -31.78 -16.59
C ASN A 57 -28.82 -32.87 -17.50
N VAL A 58 -28.00 -33.87 -17.85
CA VAL A 58 -28.44 -35.06 -18.60
C VAL A 58 -29.11 -36.10 -17.69
N PRO A 59 -29.98 -36.99 -18.20
CA PRO A 59 -30.57 -38.06 -17.40
C PRO A 59 -29.50 -38.98 -16.80
N GLY A 60 -29.59 -39.31 -15.50
CA GLY A 60 -28.71 -40.27 -14.83
C GLY A 60 -27.54 -39.68 -14.02
N ILE A 61 -27.39 -38.35 -13.98
CA ILE A 61 -26.41 -37.68 -13.09
C ILE A 61 -26.86 -37.67 -11.63
N SER A 62 -25.89 -37.68 -10.71
CA SER A 62 -26.15 -37.56 -9.29
C SER A 62 -26.75 -36.19 -8.94
N GLU A 63 -27.50 -36.10 -7.85
CA GLU A 63 -28.02 -34.82 -7.40
C GLU A 63 -26.91 -33.83 -7.00
N ASN A 64 -25.73 -34.30 -6.56
CA ASN A 64 -24.57 -33.44 -6.31
C ASN A 64 -24.06 -32.84 -7.62
N ASP A 65 -23.97 -33.64 -8.68
CA ASP A 65 -23.60 -33.13 -10.00
C ASP A 65 -24.61 -32.10 -10.53
N ARG A 66 -25.91 -32.29 -10.24
CA ARG A 66 -26.94 -31.29 -10.57
C ARG A 66 -26.73 -29.98 -9.84
N CYS A 67 -26.35 -30.03 -8.57
CA CYS A 67 -26.06 -28.83 -7.78
C CYS A 67 -24.84 -28.10 -8.32
N ASP A 68 -23.73 -28.82 -8.51
CA ASP A 68 -22.48 -28.30 -9.07
C ASP A 68 -22.68 -27.63 -10.43
N ASN A 69 -23.39 -28.31 -11.33
CA ASN A 69 -23.70 -27.81 -12.67
C ASN A 69 -24.56 -26.55 -12.62
N SER A 70 -25.50 -26.46 -11.67
CA SER A 70 -26.35 -25.28 -11.53
C SER A 70 -25.54 -24.07 -11.05
N ILE A 71 -24.63 -24.27 -10.09
CA ILE A 71 -23.73 -23.21 -9.58
C ILE A 71 -22.81 -22.72 -10.71
N LEU A 72 -22.16 -23.64 -11.43
CA LEU A 72 -21.27 -23.27 -12.53
C LEU A 72 -22.02 -22.63 -13.71
N PHE A 73 -23.27 -23.01 -13.96
CA PHE A 73 -24.10 -22.40 -15.01
C PHE A 73 -24.55 -20.99 -14.64
N ALA A 74 -24.84 -20.74 -13.36
CA ALA A 74 -25.08 -19.38 -12.88
C ALA A 74 -23.84 -18.48 -13.11
N LEU A 75 -22.64 -19.03 -12.89
CA LEU A 75 -21.38 -18.32 -13.16
C LEU A 75 -21.18 -18.05 -14.67
N GLU A 76 -21.46 -19.02 -15.55
CA GLU A 76 -21.39 -18.84 -17.00
C GLU A 76 -22.35 -17.75 -17.50
N ARG A 77 -23.50 -17.61 -16.85
CA ARG A 77 -24.52 -16.59 -17.15
C ARG A 77 -24.26 -15.23 -16.50
N ASP A 78 -23.06 -15.02 -15.97
CA ASP A 78 -22.63 -13.77 -15.34
C ASP A 78 -23.46 -13.35 -14.14
N ALA A 79 -24.07 -14.31 -13.42
CA ALA A 79 -24.80 -14.00 -12.20
C ALA A 79 -23.88 -13.57 -11.04
N ALA A 80 -22.58 -13.88 -11.13
CA ALA A 80 -21.55 -13.43 -10.19
C ALA A 80 -20.22 -13.23 -10.91
N HIS A 81 -19.36 -12.33 -10.44
CA HIS A 81 -18.03 -12.13 -11.04
C HIS A 81 -17.13 -13.36 -10.85
N VAL A 82 -17.13 -13.91 -9.63
CA VAL A 82 -16.22 -14.94 -9.16
C VAL A 82 -16.96 -15.93 -8.26
N LEU A 83 -16.59 -17.21 -8.32
CA LEU A 83 -16.99 -18.27 -7.40
C LEU A 83 -15.83 -18.65 -6.49
N VAL A 84 -16.08 -18.73 -5.18
CA VAL A 84 -15.09 -19.18 -4.19
C VAL A 84 -15.47 -20.55 -3.66
N THR A 85 -14.60 -21.55 -3.81
CA THR A 85 -14.83 -22.91 -3.32
C THR A 85 -13.52 -23.66 -3.07
N GLU A 86 -13.53 -24.54 -2.05
CA GLU A 86 -12.45 -25.49 -1.76
C GLU A 86 -12.65 -26.84 -2.47
N ASP A 87 -13.78 -27.03 -3.17
CA ASP A 87 -14.09 -28.30 -3.82
C ASP A 87 -13.27 -28.48 -5.12
N ARG A 88 -12.27 -29.36 -5.04
CA ARG A 88 -11.41 -29.74 -6.17
C ARG A 88 -12.17 -30.39 -7.34
N GLY A 89 -13.32 -31.00 -7.09
CA GLY A 89 -14.22 -31.54 -8.12
C GLY A 89 -14.88 -30.41 -8.90
N LEU A 90 -15.37 -29.39 -8.19
CA LEU A 90 -15.97 -28.21 -8.82
C LEU A 90 -14.96 -27.41 -9.66
N HIS A 91 -13.73 -27.24 -9.15
CA HIS A 91 -12.62 -26.64 -9.91
C HIS A 91 -12.33 -27.39 -11.21
N ARG A 92 -12.26 -28.73 -11.16
CA ARG A 92 -12.06 -29.57 -12.36
C ARG A 92 -13.19 -29.39 -13.38
N LYS A 93 -14.44 -29.35 -12.92
CA LYS A 93 -15.62 -29.12 -13.79
C LYS A 93 -15.62 -27.72 -14.40
N ALA A 94 -15.16 -26.70 -13.67
CA ALA A 94 -15.04 -25.33 -14.14
C ALA A 94 -13.98 -25.19 -15.24
N ILE A 95 -12.80 -25.82 -15.05
CA ILE A 95 -11.74 -25.83 -16.08
C ILE A 95 -12.23 -26.49 -17.37
N ALA A 96 -12.92 -27.64 -17.25
CA ALA A 96 -13.49 -28.34 -18.41
C ALA A 96 -14.52 -27.50 -19.19
N ARG A 97 -15.03 -26.42 -18.60
CA ARG A 97 -16.04 -25.51 -19.18
C ARG A 97 -15.50 -24.09 -19.43
N ASN A 98 -14.18 -23.90 -19.43
CA ASN A 98 -13.54 -22.59 -19.60
C ASN A 98 -13.93 -21.53 -18.55
N LEU A 99 -14.41 -21.94 -17.38
CA LEU A 99 -14.75 -21.05 -16.26
C LEU A 99 -13.64 -20.98 -15.20
N GLY A 100 -12.51 -21.67 -15.41
CA GLY A 100 -11.44 -21.78 -14.42
C GLY A 100 -10.86 -20.44 -13.95
N SER A 101 -10.86 -19.41 -14.80
CA SER A 101 -10.40 -18.05 -14.42
C SER A 101 -11.32 -17.32 -13.45
N ARG A 102 -12.53 -17.84 -13.21
CA ARG A 102 -13.55 -17.26 -12.33
C ARG A 102 -13.83 -18.12 -11.10
N VAL A 103 -13.06 -19.18 -10.87
CA VAL A 103 -13.23 -20.07 -9.70
C VAL A 103 -11.95 -20.07 -8.87
N TYR A 104 -12.05 -19.66 -7.61
CA TYR A 104 -10.91 -19.44 -6.73
C TYR A 104 -11.01 -20.30 -5.46
N PHE A 105 -9.85 -20.71 -4.94
CA PHE A 105 -9.74 -21.22 -3.56
C PHE A 105 -9.82 -20.05 -2.58
N ILE A 106 -10.14 -20.32 -1.31
CA ILE A 106 -10.25 -19.31 -0.26
C ILE A 106 -8.93 -18.53 -0.11
N GLN A 107 -7.79 -19.23 -0.12
CA GLN A 107 -6.48 -18.57 -0.02
C GLN A 107 -6.20 -17.66 -1.23
N THR A 108 -6.54 -18.10 -2.44
CA THR A 108 -6.27 -17.31 -3.65
C THR A 108 -7.15 -16.06 -3.72
N ILE A 109 -8.40 -16.15 -3.26
CA ILE A 109 -9.28 -14.96 -3.20
C ILE A 109 -8.86 -14.03 -2.06
N GLU A 110 -8.40 -14.57 -0.92
CA GLU A 110 -7.81 -13.80 0.18
C GLU A 110 -6.60 -13.00 -0.32
N ASP A 111 -5.63 -13.65 -0.99
CA ASP A 111 -4.47 -12.98 -1.59
C ASP A 111 -4.85 -11.93 -2.64
N LEU A 112 -5.90 -12.19 -3.42
CA LEU A 112 -6.40 -11.23 -4.42
C LEU A 112 -7.04 -10.02 -3.74
N LEU A 113 -7.88 -10.24 -2.73
CA LEU A 113 -8.57 -9.19 -1.99
C LEU A 113 -7.60 -8.37 -1.14
N SER A 114 -6.63 -9.01 -0.48
CA SER A 114 -5.56 -8.31 0.24
C SER A 114 -4.78 -7.41 -0.71
N ARG A 115 -4.37 -7.89 -1.88
CA ARG A 115 -3.69 -7.03 -2.88
C ARG A 115 -4.56 -5.89 -3.42
N LEU A 116 -5.88 -6.07 -3.45
CA LEU A 116 -6.81 -5.04 -3.93
C LEU A 116 -7.09 -3.98 -2.86
N HIS A 117 -7.14 -4.35 -1.58
CA HIS A 117 -7.68 -3.52 -0.51
C HIS A 117 -6.69 -3.12 0.55
N GLU A 118 -5.69 -3.95 0.81
CA GLU A 118 -4.67 -3.70 1.81
C GLU A 118 -3.52 -2.92 1.16
N PRO A 119 -3.01 -1.87 1.82
CA PRO A 119 -1.85 -1.18 1.33
C PRO A 119 -0.65 -2.12 1.27
N ALA A 120 0.09 -2.10 0.17
CA ALA A 120 1.32 -2.86 0.08
C ALA A 120 2.35 -2.30 1.08
N ALA A 121 2.79 -3.13 2.02
CA ALA A 121 3.88 -2.80 2.93
C ALA A 121 5.21 -2.76 2.16
N VAL A 122 6.02 -1.75 2.44
CA VAL A 122 7.37 -1.62 1.92
C VAL A 122 8.33 -1.78 3.07
N GLU A 123 9.33 -2.64 2.92
CA GLU A 123 10.35 -2.84 3.95
C GLU A 123 11.70 -2.27 3.50
N LEU A 124 12.36 -1.57 4.42
CA LEU A 124 13.78 -1.24 4.38
C LEU A 124 14.38 -1.60 5.76
N PRO A 125 15.59 -2.19 5.84
CA PRO A 125 16.09 -2.74 7.11
C PRO A 125 16.19 -1.75 8.27
N ASP A 126 16.35 -0.46 7.97
CA ASP A 126 16.53 0.59 8.97
C ASP A 126 15.27 1.43 9.21
N ILE A 127 14.20 1.23 8.44
CA ILE A 127 12.95 1.97 8.58
C ILE A 127 11.82 1.01 8.92
N VAL A 128 11.17 1.26 10.05
CA VAL A 128 10.03 0.47 10.52
C VAL A 128 8.75 1.25 10.28
N ASP A 129 7.71 0.58 9.78
CA ASP A 129 6.36 1.12 9.71
C ASP A 129 5.61 0.78 11.00
N VAL A 130 5.08 1.79 11.69
CA VAL A 130 4.40 1.63 12.99
C VAL A 130 3.10 2.44 13.02
N GLU A 131 2.15 2.00 13.83
CA GLU A 131 0.97 2.83 14.12
C GLU A 131 1.34 4.00 15.06
N LEU A 132 0.76 5.18 14.84
CA LEU A 132 1.03 6.36 15.68
C LEU A 132 0.69 6.14 17.16
N ASN A 133 -0.23 5.21 17.45
CA ASN A 133 -0.62 4.88 18.83
C ASN A 133 0.57 4.30 19.63
N GLU A 134 1.47 3.54 19.00
CA GLU A 134 2.65 2.94 19.63
C GLU A 134 3.64 4.00 20.11
N LEU A 135 3.68 5.13 19.40
CA LEU A 135 4.55 6.25 19.68
C LEU A 135 3.90 7.29 20.63
N THR A 136 2.60 7.19 20.89
CA THR A 136 1.87 8.13 21.76
C THR A 136 2.47 8.27 23.18
N PRO A 137 2.96 7.20 23.85
CA PRO A 137 3.65 7.32 25.13
C PRO A 137 4.92 8.19 25.08
N HIS A 138 5.56 8.28 23.91
CA HIS A 138 6.79 9.05 23.69
C HIS A 138 6.52 10.48 23.23
N LEU A 139 5.25 10.86 23.03
CA LEU A 139 4.86 12.17 22.50
C LEU A 139 5.36 13.32 23.40
N ALA A 140 5.43 13.12 24.72
CA ALA A 140 5.98 14.11 25.66
C ALA A 140 7.51 14.24 25.64
N GLY A 141 8.21 13.42 24.86
CA GLY A 141 9.67 13.45 24.77
C GLY A 141 10.20 14.65 23.98
N ALA A 142 11.48 14.97 24.22
CA ALA A 142 12.17 16.12 23.64
C ALA A 142 12.24 16.10 22.10
N PHE A 143 12.19 14.91 21.50
CA PHE A 143 12.14 14.75 20.05
C PHE A 143 10.96 15.51 19.42
N PHE A 144 9.82 15.64 20.12
CA PHE A 144 8.63 16.31 19.60
C PHE A 144 8.54 17.80 19.96
N ASP A 145 9.46 18.35 20.78
CA ASP A 145 9.40 19.75 21.23
C ASP A 145 9.36 20.72 20.04
N SER A 146 10.35 20.63 19.15
CA SER A 146 10.38 21.44 17.91
C SER A 146 9.14 21.27 16.99
N LEU A 147 8.43 20.13 17.04
CA LEU A 147 7.18 19.98 16.27
C LEU A 147 6.01 20.71 16.94
N ARG A 148 5.98 20.74 18.27
CA ARG A 148 5.02 21.55 19.03
C ARG A 148 5.28 23.05 18.86
N ASP A 149 6.55 23.45 18.82
CA ASP A 149 6.93 24.85 18.65
C ASP A 149 6.60 25.37 17.25
N GLY A 150 6.78 24.54 16.21
CA GLY A 150 6.43 24.89 14.83
C GLY A 150 4.93 24.86 14.54
N TYR A 151 4.17 23.96 15.17
CA TYR A 151 2.74 23.76 14.88
C TYR A 151 1.86 23.78 16.15
N ALA A 152 1.11 24.86 16.32
CA ALA A 152 0.19 25.02 17.43
C ALA A 152 -0.89 23.92 17.45
N GLY A 153 -0.98 23.18 18.56
CA GLY A 153 -1.95 22.08 18.71
C GLY A 153 -1.50 20.73 18.14
N PHE A 154 -0.21 20.57 17.80
CA PHE A 154 0.38 19.32 17.32
C PHE A 154 -0.04 18.09 18.13
N ASP A 155 0.06 18.16 19.45
CA ASP A 155 -0.29 17.08 20.37
C ASP A 155 -1.75 16.60 20.24
N GLY A 156 -2.68 17.53 20.00
CA GLY A 156 -4.09 17.24 19.80
C GLY A 156 -4.33 16.57 18.45
N TRP A 157 -3.73 17.13 17.39
CA TRP A 157 -3.75 16.57 16.05
C TRP A 157 -3.16 15.15 16.02
N TYR A 158 -1.99 14.95 16.63
CA TYR A 158 -1.30 13.66 16.70
C TYR A 158 -2.18 12.60 17.33
N ARG A 159 -2.77 12.90 18.51
CA ARG A 159 -3.67 11.96 19.20
C ARG A 159 -4.94 11.66 18.42
N ALA A 160 -5.48 12.64 17.68
CA ALA A 160 -6.62 12.40 16.80
C ALA A 160 -6.23 11.43 15.67
N LYS A 161 -5.08 11.66 15.01
CA LYS A 161 -4.58 10.77 13.94
C LYS A 161 -4.18 9.39 14.44
N ALA A 162 -3.68 9.27 15.66
CA ALA A 162 -3.43 7.97 16.28
C ALA A 162 -4.72 7.16 16.52
N ARG A 163 -5.83 7.82 16.90
CA ARG A 163 -7.15 7.16 17.05
C ARG A 163 -7.75 6.73 15.72
N GLU A 164 -7.39 7.42 14.63
CA GLU A 164 -7.78 7.04 13.27
C GLU A 164 -6.94 5.86 12.72
N GLY A 165 -5.99 5.31 13.49
CA GLY A 165 -5.12 4.23 13.03
C GLY A 165 -4.09 4.68 12.00
N ARG A 166 -3.62 5.93 12.08
CA ARG A 166 -2.60 6.43 11.14
C ARG A 166 -1.24 5.80 11.40
N HIS A 167 -0.48 5.61 10.32
CA HIS A 167 0.86 5.03 10.34
C HIS A 167 1.96 6.08 10.19
N ALA A 168 3.17 5.70 10.57
CA ALA A 168 4.38 6.45 10.32
C ALA A 168 5.59 5.54 10.10
N TRP A 169 6.45 5.96 9.19
CA TRP A 169 7.79 5.39 9.05
C TRP A 169 8.71 6.01 10.10
N ILE A 170 9.43 5.17 10.85
CA ILE A 170 10.36 5.63 11.88
C ILE A 170 11.76 5.09 11.65
N TYR A 171 12.74 5.88 12.09
CA TYR A 171 14.11 5.44 12.28
C TYR A 171 14.47 5.55 13.76
N ARG A 172 15.06 4.47 14.30
CA ARG A 172 15.55 4.44 15.68
C ARG A 172 17.06 4.30 15.68
N HIS A 173 17.74 5.12 16.48
CA HIS A 173 19.18 5.06 16.59
C HIS A 173 19.60 4.08 17.70
N GLY A 174 20.47 3.13 17.36
CA GLY A 174 21.05 2.19 18.33
C GLY A 174 22.20 2.84 19.13
N PRO A 175 22.52 2.33 20.35
CA PRO A 175 21.97 1.14 21.01
C PRO A 175 20.75 1.39 21.90
N ALA A 176 20.39 2.64 22.20
CA ALA A 176 19.27 2.98 23.09
C ALA A 176 17.87 2.84 22.44
N ASN A 177 17.81 2.64 21.12
CA ASN A 177 16.58 2.51 20.34
C ASN A 177 15.70 3.78 20.35
N ASP A 178 16.37 4.93 20.47
CA ASP A 178 15.72 6.23 20.58
C ASP A 178 15.10 6.64 19.25
N LEU A 179 13.86 7.13 19.30
CA LEU A 179 13.18 7.68 18.14
C LEU A 179 13.99 8.87 17.60
N SER A 180 14.55 8.70 16.42
CA SER A 180 15.51 9.64 15.85
C SER A 180 15.02 10.26 14.54
N ALA A 181 14.06 9.64 13.86
CA ALA A 181 13.35 10.25 12.75
C ALA A 181 11.93 9.68 12.62
N ILE A 182 11.00 10.49 12.10
CA ILE A 182 9.61 10.10 11.84
C ILE A 182 9.12 10.72 10.53
N CYS A 183 8.40 9.94 9.74
CA CYS A 183 7.64 10.38 8.59
C CYS A 183 6.20 9.86 8.70
N ILE A 184 5.26 10.75 9.06
CA ILE A 184 3.82 10.44 9.13
C ILE A 184 3.23 10.64 7.75
N TYR A 185 2.50 9.65 7.24
CA TYR A 185 1.96 9.68 5.88
C TYR A 185 0.49 9.28 5.84
N THR A 186 -0.18 9.62 4.75
CA THR A 186 -1.56 9.20 4.47
C THR A 186 -1.81 9.19 2.97
N VAL A 187 -2.72 8.34 2.50
CA VAL A 187 -3.18 8.33 1.11
C VAL A 187 -4.49 9.09 1.03
N GLN A 188 -4.55 10.06 0.14
CA GLN A 188 -5.73 10.84 -0.18
C GLN A 188 -6.12 10.60 -1.66
N THR A 189 -7.33 10.95 -2.05
CA THR A 189 -7.82 10.79 -3.42
C THR A 189 -8.54 12.06 -3.81
N ASP A 190 -8.20 12.61 -4.97
CA ASP A 190 -8.80 13.84 -5.52
C ASP A 190 -8.70 15.01 -4.52
N GLU A 191 -7.52 15.16 -3.89
CA GLU A 191 -7.27 16.15 -2.84
C GLU A 191 -6.96 17.52 -3.45
N VAL A 192 -7.63 18.56 -2.96
CA VAL A 192 -7.24 19.95 -3.20
C VAL A 192 -6.00 20.25 -2.36
N CYS A 193 -4.86 20.42 -3.04
CA CYS A 193 -3.57 20.45 -2.37
C CYS A 193 -3.06 21.86 -2.02
N ASN A 194 -3.71 22.92 -2.50
CA ASN A 194 -3.28 24.30 -2.26
C ASN A 194 -4.46 25.28 -2.14
N ASP A 195 -4.17 26.50 -1.67
CA ASP A 195 -5.15 27.59 -1.47
C ASP A 195 -5.76 28.09 -2.80
N ALA A 196 -5.11 27.81 -3.93
CA ALA A 196 -5.60 28.17 -5.26
C ALA A 196 -6.67 27.21 -5.80
N GLY A 197 -6.89 26.07 -5.13
CA GLY A 197 -7.87 25.08 -5.55
C GLY A 197 -7.32 24.05 -6.54
N ASP A 198 -6.00 23.90 -6.68
CA ASP A 198 -5.42 22.90 -7.56
C ASP A 198 -5.60 21.49 -6.96
N GLU A 199 -6.16 20.60 -7.77
CA GLU A 199 -6.51 19.24 -7.37
C GLU A 199 -5.47 18.22 -7.88
N LEU A 200 -5.06 17.31 -6.98
CA LEU A 200 -4.25 16.15 -7.34
C LEU A 200 -5.18 14.99 -7.71
N ALA A 201 -5.49 14.88 -8.99
CA ALA A 201 -6.35 13.83 -9.52
C ALA A 201 -5.80 12.43 -9.21
N GLY A 202 -6.67 11.52 -8.78
CA GLY A 202 -6.32 10.15 -8.43
C GLY A 202 -5.72 10.03 -7.03
N ARG A 203 -5.04 8.91 -6.78
CA ARG A 203 -4.47 8.61 -5.46
C ARG A 203 -3.18 9.42 -5.24
N ALA A 204 -3.10 10.14 -4.14
CA ALA A 204 -1.93 10.92 -3.76
C ALA A 204 -1.43 10.52 -2.37
N LEU A 205 -0.11 10.37 -2.23
CA LEU A 205 0.55 10.13 -0.95
C LEU A 205 0.96 11.48 -0.32
N LYS A 206 0.31 11.85 0.79
CA LYS A 206 0.69 13.03 1.58
C LYS A 206 1.67 12.65 2.68
N LEU A 207 2.82 13.33 2.72
CA LEU A 207 3.74 13.29 3.85
C LEU A 207 3.34 14.40 4.82
N CYS A 208 2.63 14.03 5.89
CA CYS A 208 2.02 14.97 6.85
C CYS A 208 3.02 15.55 7.85
N THR A 209 4.03 14.76 8.23
CA THR A 209 5.08 15.19 9.13
C THR A 209 6.35 14.53 8.67
N PHE A 210 7.41 15.31 8.47
CA PHE A 210 8.70 14.82 8.02
C PHE A 210 9.78 15.41 8.93
N LYS A 211 10.29 14.60 9.87
CA LYS A 211 11.28 15.06 10.84
C LYS A 211 12.44 14.09 10.94
N VAL A 212 13.65 14.63 10.79
CA VAL A 212 14.91 13.94 11.04
C VAL A 212 15.60 14.65 12.21
N GLY A 213 15.87 13.91 13.29
CA GLY A 213 16.54 14.41 14.47
C GLY A 213 17.98 14.81 14.18
N GLU A 214 18.48 15.81 14.91
CA GLU A 214 19.83 16.38 14.71
C GLU A 214 20.95 15.35 14.84
N LEU A 215 20.82 14.43 15.79
CA LEU A 215 21.78 13.35 16.03
C LEU A 215 22.00 12.40 14.83
N VAL A 216 21.05 12.38 13.90
CA VAL A 216 21.07 11.52 12.71
C VAL A 216 21.03 12.31 11.39
N ARG A 217 21.15 13.63 11.45
CA ARG A 217 21.38 14.46 10.24
C ARG A 217 22.70 14.04 9.58
N GLY A 218 22.72 14.08 8.24
CA GLY A 218 23.87 13.61 7.45
C GLY A 218 23.93 12.10 7.19
N ARG A 219 23.15 11.27 7.90
CA ARG A 219 23.06 9.81 7.66
C ARG A 219 22.13 9.42 6.50
N LYS A 220 21.73 10.39 5.67
CA LYS A 220 20.82 10.18 4.52
C LYS A 220 19.45 9.56 4.89
N ILE A 221 19.01 9.68 6.15
CA ILE A 221 17.70 9.17 6.61
C ILE A 221 16.54 9.81 5.84
N GLY A 222 16.64 11.11 5.53
CA GLY A 222 15.64 11.78 4.69
C GLY A 222 15.53 11.15 3.29
N GLU A 223 16.66 10.78 2.68
CA GLU A 223 16.68 10.06 1.39
C GLU A 223 16.01 8.69 1.51
N LEU A 224 16.21 7.99 2.63
CA LEU A 224 15.55 6.70 2.90
C LEU A 224 14.03 6.86 3.07
N PHE A 225 13.55 7.91 3.74
CA PHE A 225 12.11 8.20 3.79
C PHE A 225 11.53 8.52 2.42
N LEU A 226 12.21 9.28 1.58
CA LEU A 226 11.75 9.52 0.21
C LEU A 226 11.76 8.23 -0.63
N LYS A 227 12.78 7.39 -0.47
CA LYS A 227 12.82 6.05 -1.08
C LYS A 227 11.64 5.18 -0.63
N MET A 228 11.28 5.21 0.66
CA MET A 228 10.07 4.56 1.19
C MET A 228 8.82 5.14 0.55
N ALA A 229 8.69 6.47 0.51
CA ALA A 229 7.55 7.15 -0.09
C ALA A 229 7.36 6.76 -1.55
N PHE A 230 8.41 6.71 -2.36
CA PHE A 230 8.30 6.33 -3.78
C PHE A 230 7.98 4.86 -3.97
N ARG A 231 8.57 3.97 -3.16
CA ARG A 231 8.21 2.54 -3.19
C ARG A 231 6.76 2.33 -2.78
N TYR A 232 6.32 3.02 -1.73
CA TYR A 232 4.95 2.94 -1.23
C TYR A 232 3.97 3.51 -2.27
N ALA A 233 4.27 4.66 -2.86
CA ALA A 233 3.48 5.26 -3.93
C ALA A 233 3.39 4.32 -5.14
N THR A 234 4.49 3.68 -5.54
CA THR A 234 4.49 2.68 -6.63
C THR A 234 3.61 1.48 -6.28
N ALA A 235 3.79 0.90 -5.10
CA ALA A 235 3.09 -0.30 -4.67
C ALA A 235 1.59 -0.06 -4.46
N ASN A 236 1.22 1.19 -4.11
CA ASN A 236 -0.16 1.61 -3.88
C ASN A 236 -0.75 2.43 -5.03
N ALA A 237 -0.11 2.45 -6.20
CA ALA A 237 -0.55 3.18 -7.39
C ALA A 237 -0.95 4.65 -7.11
N CYS A 238 -0.18 5.34 -6.26
CA CYS A 238 -0.34 6.77 -6.04
C CYS A 238 0.36 7.52 -7.18
N GLU A 239 -0.37 8.42 -7.84
CA GLU A 239 0.09 9.21 -8.99
C GLU A 239 0.86 10.47 -8.58
N HIS A 240 0.76 10.83 -7.30
CA HIS A 240 1.37 12.01 -6.73
C HIS A 240 1.95 11.70 -5.35
N VAL A 241 3.07 12.33 -5.02
CA VAL A 241 3.60 12.41 -3.65
C VAL A 241 3.75 13.89 -3.32
N PHE A 242 3.22 14.33 -2.17
CA PHE A 242 3.28 15.73 -1.81
C PHE A 242 3.48 15.97 -0.32
N ILE A 243 3.96 17.17 0.00
CA ILE A 243 4.30 17.60 1.34
C ILE A 243 4.10 19.11 1.47
N ASP A 244 3.58 19.53 2.61
CA ASP A 244 3.49 20.94 2.99
C ASP A 244 4.74 21.26 3.83
N VAL A 245 5.46 22.31 3.46
CA VAL A 245 6.70 22.74 4.12
C VAL A 245 6.53 24.16 4.63
N GLN A 246 6.68 24.33 5.94
CA GLN A 246 6.64 25.64 6.58
C GLN A 246 7.86 26.47 6.14
N GLU A 247 7.60 27.59 5.46
CA GLU A 247 8.60 28.56 5.06
C GLU A 247 8.48 29.80 5.95
N SER A 248 9.12 29.76 7.12
CA SER A 248 9.18 30.89 8.04
C SER A 248 10.36 31.82 7.71
N ASN A 249 10.22 33.11 8.05
CA ASN A 249 11.34 34.06 8.06
C ASN A 249 12.30 33.83 9.24
N ASP A 250 11.89 33.03 10.21
CA ASP A 250 12.74 32.57 11.30
C ASP A 250 13.68 31.45 10.79
N PRO A 251 15.02 31.62 10.83
CA PRO A 251 15.98 30.62 10.37
C PRO A 251 15.82 29.26 11.07
N ASP A 252 15.34 29.24 12.31
CA ASP A 252 15.20 28.01 13.11
C ASP A 252 13.93 27.22 12.75
N GLN A 253 12.96 27.87 12.10
CA GLN A 253 11.73 27.26 11.60
C GLN A 253 11.74 27.08 10.08
N SER A 254 12.61 27.80 9.37
CA SER A 254 12.87 27.57 7.96
C SER A 254 13.58 26.21 7.81
N HIS A 255 13.07 25.33 6.96
CA HIS A 255 13.66 24.01 6.71
C HIS A 255 14.34 23.94 5.33
N PRO A 256 15.40 24.73 5.06
CA PRO A 256 16.02 24.80 3.73
C PRO A 256 16.65 23.47 3.31
N GLU A 257 17.14 22.67 4.27
CA GLU A 257 17.68 21.33 4.02
C GLU A 257 16.60 20.39 3.45
N LEU A 258 15.36 20.48 3.95
CA LEU A 258 14.24 19.69 3.45
C LEU A 258 13.82 20.16 2.06
N VAL A 259 13.75 21.47 1.84
CA VAL A 259 13.42 22.03 0.51
C VAL A 259 14.46 21.58 -0.53
N ALA A 260 15.75 21.67 -0.22
CA ALA A 260 16.81 21.21 -1.11
C ALA A 260 16.68 19.71 -1.42
N LEU A 261 16.44 18.88 -0.38
CA LEU A 261 16.19 17.45 -0.55
C LEU A 261 14.99 17.18 -1.48
N LEU A 262 13.86 17.86 -1.28
CA LEU A 262 12.67 17.68 -2.11
C LEU A 262 12.94 18.04 -3.57
N VAL A 263 13.60 19.18 -3.82
CA VAL A 263 13.95 19.63 -5.17
C VAL A 263 14.92 18.65 -5.85
N ASP A 264 15.93 18.16 -5.13
CA ASP A 264 16.89 17.17 -5.63
C ASP A 264 16.20 15.85 -6.02
N PHE A 265 15.13 15.48 -5.30
CA PHE A 265 14.32 14.30 -5.60
C PHE A 265 13.14 14.58 -6.54
N GLY A 266 13.10 15.75 -7.19
CA GLY A 266 12.16 16.03 -8.28
C GLY A 266 10.78 16.50 -7.84
N PHE A 267 10.63 16.99 -6.61
CA PHE A 267 9.45 17.75 -6.21
C PHE A 267 9.50 19.16 -6.79
N GLU A 268 8.34 19.70 -7.14
CA GLU A 268 8.16 21.05 -7.66
C GLU A 268 7.17 21.80 -6.76
N ARG A 269 7.43 23.09 -6.51
CA ARG A 269 6.53 23.94 -5.72
C ARG A 269 5.27 24.21 -6.53
N MET A 270 4.11 23.85 -5.98
CA MET A 270 2.82 23.95 -6.67
C MET A 270 1.88 25.00 -6.06
N GLY A 271 2.30 25.68 -4.98
CA GLY A 271 1.53 26.77 -4.39
C GLY A 271 1.79 26.89 -2.90
N THR A 272 0.82 27.48 -2.20
CA THR A 272 0.78 27.53 -0.74
C THR A 272 -0.50 26.91 -0.20
N HIS A 273 -0.45 26.35 1.00
CA HIS A 273 -1.60 25.85 1.73
C HIS A 273 -1.51 26.36 3.18
N ASN A 274 -2.46 27.19 3.60
CA ASN A 274 -2.46 27.83 4.93
C ASN A 274 -1.15 28.58 5.26
N GLY A 275 -0.47 29.13 4.25
CA GLY A 275 0.81 29.83 4.41
C GLY A 275 2.06 28.96 4.27
N ASP A 276 1.92 27.63 4.26
CA ASP A 276 3.03 26.70 4.01
C ASP A 276 3.20 26.46 2.51
N SER A 277 4.44 26.25 2.05
CA SER A 277 4.72 25.94 0.65
C SER A 277 4.44 24.47 0.34
N VAL A 278 3.66 24.23 -0.71
CA VAL A 278 3.26 22.88 -1.13
C VAL A 278 4.22 22.39 -2.20
N PHE A 279 4.89 21.27 -1.93
CA PHE A 279 5.79 20.61 -2.86
C PHE A 279 5.16 19.31 -3.36
N VAL A 280 5.10 19.14 -4.67
CA VAL A 280 4.48 18.00 -5.33
C VAL A 280 5.47 17.34 -6.28
N LYS A 281 5.57 16.02 -6.18
CA LYS A 281 6.24 15.16 -7.15
C LYS A 281 5.20 14.35 -7.90
N ARG A 282 5.26 14.38 -9.22
CA ARG A 282 4.49 13.48 -10.09
C ARG A 282 5.11 12.08 -10.03
N HIS A 283 4.26 11.08 -9.84
CA HIS A 283 4.62 9.67 -9.71
C HIS A 283 3.73 8.81 -10.62
N PRO A 284 3.80 9.00 -11.94
CA PRO A 284 2.85 8.36 -12.86
C PRO A 284 2.98 6.83 -12.80
N ILE A 285 1.86 6.11 -12.93
CA ILE A 285 1.84 4.63 -12.91
C ILE A 285 2.66 4.06 -14.08
N ALA A 286 2.58 4.70 -15.25
CA ALA A 286 3.34 4.35 -16.44
C ALA A 286 4.40 5.41 -16.77
N PRO A 287 5.55 5.01 -17.35
CA PRO A 287 6.60 5.95 -17.73
C PRO A 287 6.09 6.95 -18.78
N PRO A 288 6.25 8.27 -18.57
CA PRO A 288 5.90 9.27 -19.58
C PRO A 288 6.68 9.08 -20.88
N VAL A 289 5.98 8.83 -21.99
CA VAL A 289 6.61 8.50 -23.28
C VAL A 289 7.25 9.71 -23.97
N ALA A 290 6.77 10.92 -23.68
CA ALA A 290 7.24 12.15 -24.32
C ALA A 290 6.99 13.37 -23.43
N ASP A 291 7.82 13.58 -22.41
CA ASP A 291 7.85 14.88 -21.73
C ASP A 291 8.86 15.80 -22.41
N LEU A 292 8.36 16.77 -23.18
CA LEU A 292 9.15 17.81 -23.86
C LEU A 292 9.96 18.66 -22.87
N ARG A 293 9.58 18.69 -21.59
CA ARG A 293 10.30 19.42 -20.52
C ARG A 293 11.45 18.63 -19.91
N ALA A 294 11.58 17.33 -20.21
CA ALA A 294 12.62 16.44 -19.74
C ALA A 294 13.52 15.97 -20.90
N ALA A 295 14.02 16.92 -21.70
CA ALA A 295 14.92 16.66 -22.82
C ALA A 295 16.23 15.99 -22.35
N ASP A 296 16.69 16.32 -21.14
CA ASP A 296 17.82 15.70 -20.49
C ASP A 296 17.42 14.38 -19.78
N PRO A 297 18.08 13.24 -20.10
CA PRO A 297 17.81 11.97 -19.43
C PRO A 297 17.97 11.99 -17.91
N PHE A 298 18.87 12.82 -17.37
CA PHE A 298 19.05 12.95 -15.93
C PHE A 298 17.85 13.67 -15.29
N ASP A 299 17.42 14.80 -15.85
CA ASP A 299 16.21 15.49 -15.41
C ASP A 299 14.94 14.62 -15.49
N TYR A 300 14.81 13.80 -16.54
CA TYR A 300 13.72 12.81 -16.63
C TYR A 300 13.74 11.85 -15.43
N THR A 301 14.92 11.29 -15.11
CA THR A 301 15.06 10.34 -14.00
C THR A 301 14.76 11.02 -12.67
N ARG A 302 15.26 12.24 -12.47
CA ARG A 302 14.99 13.04 -11.27
C ARG A 302 13.49 13.26 -11.07
N ARG A 303 12.78 13.66 -12.12
CA ARG A 303 11.34 13.94 -12.08
C ARG A 303 10.48 12.69 -11.93
N PHE A 304 10.81 11.63 -12.65
CA PHE A 304 9.94 10.45 -12.79
C PHE A 304 10.45 9.17 -12.12
N TYR A 305 11.52 9.23 -11.31
CA TYR A 305 11.96 8.09 -10.50
C TYR A 305 10.76 7.42 -9.81
N PRO A 306 10.60 6.08 -9.87
CA PRO A 306 11.57 5.07 -10.28
C PRO A 306 11.65 4.79 -11.80
N HIS A 307 10.92 5.53 -12.64
CA HIS A 307 11.00 5.37 -14.09
C HIS A 307 12.31 5.93 -14.64
N PHE A 308 12.98 5.14 -15.48
CA PHE A 308 14.21 5.53 -16.15
C PHE A 308 14.07 5.33 -17.67
N ARG A 309 14.72 6.20 -18.43
CA ARG A 309 14.82 6.04 -19.88
C ARG A 309 15.82 4.93 -20.20
N SER A 310 15.44 4.06 -21.13
CA SER A 310 16.27 2.92 -21.57
C SER A 310 16.40 2.80 -23.09
N ASP A 311 16.09 3.88 -23.80
CA ASP A 311 16.16 4.00 -25.25
C ASP A 311 17.59 3.90 -25.81
N LEU A 312 17.72 3.85 -27.14
CA LEU A 312 19.00 3.67 -27.84
C LEU A 312 19.99 4.81 -27.63
N ALA A 313 19.56 5.99 -27.16
CA ALA A 313 20.46 7.10 -26.86
C ALA A 313 21.19 6.92 -25.51
N ILE A 314 20.72 6.01 -24.65
CA ILE A 314 21.29 5.76 -23.32
C ILE A 314 22.36 4.67 -23.39
N ARG A 315 23.62 5.07 -23.16
CA ARG A 315 24.74 4.12 -23.02
C ARG A 315 24.67 3.43 -21.65
N LYS A 316 24.69 2.10 -21.65
CA LYS A 316 24.65 1.26 -20.45
C LYS A 316 26.05 0.76 -20.15
N PHE A 317 26.50 0.92 -18.91
CA PHE A 317 27.81 0.47 -18.45
C PHE A 317 27.62 -0.46 -17.25
N ILE A 318 28.44 -1.51 -17.18
CA ILE A 318 28.51 -2.39 -16.01
C ILE A 318 29.75 -1.98 -15.23
N ILE A 319 29.54 -1.38 -14.07
CA ILE A 319 30.63 -0.98 -13.18
C ILE A 319 30.63 -1.94 -11.99
N PRO A 320 31.59 -2.86 -11.89
CA PRO A 320 31.69 -3.74 -10.73
C PRO A 320 32.06 -2.92 -9.49
N ILE A 321 31.29 -3.09 -8.42
CA ILE A 321 31.57 -2.45 -7.14
C ILE A 321 32.53 -3.36 -6.38
N LYS A 322 33.56 -2.79 -5.73
CA LYS A 322 34.52 -3.60 -4.97
C LYS A 322 33.84 -4.09 -3.68
N PRO A 323 34.08 -5.33 -3.24
CA PRO A 323 33.45 -5.89 -2.04
C PRO A 323 33.47 -5.01 -0.79
N PRO A 324 34.55 -4.26 -0.46
CA PRO A 324 34.55 -3.36 0.70
C PRO A 324 33.49 -2.26 0.66
N TYR A 325 33.09 -1.80 -0.54
CA TYR A 325 32.08 -0.76 -0.70
C TYR A 325 30.65 -1.29 -0.73
N HIS A 326 30.43 -2.60 -0.83
CA HIS A 326 29.08 -3.16 -0.86
C HIS A 326 28.29 -2.80 0.40
N ARG A 327 28.94 -2.80 1.56
CA ARG A 327 28.32 -2.49 2.86
C ARG A 327 27.93 -1.03 2.99
N VAL A 328 28.73 -0.12 2.43
CA VAL A 328 28.52 1.32 2.52
C VAL A 328 27.45 1.77 1.52
N LEU A 329 27.49 1.23 0.30
CA LEU A 329 26.60 1.63 -0.78
C LEU A 329 25.24 0.91 -0.77
N PHE A 330 25.19 -0.32 -0.24
CA PHE A 330 23.97 -1.14 -0.18
C PHE A 330 23.77 -1.68 1.24
N PRO A 331 23.48 -0.81 2.22
CA PRO A 331 23.18 -1.24 3.58
C PRO A 331 21.94 -2.15 3.61
N ASP A 332 21.02 -1.96 2.67
CA ASP A 332 19.76 -2.70 2.59
C ASP A 332 19.88 -4.12 2.00
N CYS A 333 21.09 -4.58 1.67
CA CYS A 333 21.29 -5.89 1.04
C CYS A 333 21.28 -7.02 2.09
N PRO A 334 20.46 -8.08 1.91
CA PRO A 334 20.45 -9.23 2.81
C PRO A 334 21.85 -9.82 2.98
N GLY A 335 22.31 -9.99 4.23
CA GLY A 335 23.65 -10.48 4.56
C GLY A 335 24.68 -9.41 4.96
N ASN A 336 24.33 -8.12 4.89
CA ASN A 336 25.16 -7.01 5.41
C ASN A 336 24.86 -6.64 6.88
N GLU A 337 23.93 -7.33 7.55
CA GLU A 337 23.41 -6.96 8.88
C GLU A 337 24.39 -7.25 10.04
N ASP A 338 25.17 -8.33 9.98
CA ASP A 338 26.00 -8.80 11.11
C ASP A 338 27.35 -8.10 11.30
N GLN A 339 27.71 -7.12 10.45
CA GLN A 339 29.03 -6.46 10.51
C GLN A 339 28.97 -4.97 10.19
N ARG A 340 27.97 -4.27 10.73
CA ARG A 340 27.90 -2.81 10.66
C ARG A 340 29.06 -2.22 11.47
N PRO A 341 29.89 -1.33 10.90
CA PRO A 341 30.93 -0.66 11.68
C PRO A 341 30.25 0.23 12.72
N ASN A 342 30.50 -0.06 14.00
CA ASN A 342 30.21 0.87 15.09
C ASN A 342 30.96 2.18 14.81
N GLY A 343 30.21 3.25 14.52
CA GLY A 343 30.68 4.64 14.52
C GLY A 343 31.97 4.90 13.73
N HIS A 344 31.84 5.40 12.51
CA HIS A 344 32.93 6.20 11.96
C HIS A 344 32.79 7.63 12.50
N GLY A 345 33.59 7.90 13.54
CA GLY A 345 34.00 9.24 13.91
C GLY A 345 34.86 9.87 12.81
N GLU A 346 34.85 11.21 12.85
CA GLU A 346 35.85 12.15 12.35
C GLU A 346 36.50 11.88 10.98
N HIS A 347 36.09 12.68 9.99
CA HIS A 347 37.02 13.47 9.20
C HIS A 347 36.41 14.83 8.85
#